data_AF-A0A8W8P0G8-F1
#
_entry.id   AF-A0A8W8P0G8-F1
#
_cell.length_a   1.000
_cell.length_b   1.000
_cell.length_c   1.000
_cell.angle_alpha   90.00
_cell.angle_beta   90.00
_cell.angle_gamma   90.00
#
_symmetry.space_group_name_H-M   'P 1'
#
loop_
_entity.id
_entity.type
_entity.pdbx_description
1 polymer ?
#
loop_
_entity_poly.entity_id
_entity_poly.type
_entity_poly.pdbx_seq_one_letter_code
_entity_poly.pdbx_strand_id
1 'polypeptide(L)'
;MLGIANSFDHTRCMKSARVVEVEVKVQKQDKEQDEKQICFRDKEVQNLYEMFHTRVRLYREAYEHCVGNTIEIMISEAMKMADKFIKIPGKNKYRNIIPLSY
;
A
#
# COMPACT_ATOMS: atom_id res chain seq x y z
N MET A 1 8.42 -12.51 -10.85
CA MET A 1 9.14 -11.28 -10.48
C MET A 1 9.23 -10.38 -11.71
N LEU A 2 9.10 -9.06 -11.53
CA LEU A 2 9.08 -8.08 -12.63
C LEU A 2 10.48 -7.80 -13.25
N GLY A 3 11.56 -8.30 -12.64
CA GLY A 3 12.93 -8.05 -13.12
C GLY A 3 13.42 -6.62 -12.90
N ILE A 4 12.65 -5.79 -12.19
CA ILE A 4 13.00 -4.40 -11.87
C ILE A 4 13.94 -4.38 -10.67
N ALA A 5 15.10 -3.76 -10.83
CA ALA A 5 16.05 -3.56 -9.75
C ALA A 5 15.47 -2.58 -8.70
N ASN A 6 15.59 -2.94 -7.43
CA ASN A 6 15.22 -2.09 -6.30
C ASN A 6 16.48 -1.49 -5.68
N SER A 7 16.61 -0.16 -5.71
CA SER A 7 17.75 0.54 -5.10
C SER A 7 17.57 0.81 -3.61
N PHE A 8 16.35 0.70 -3.07
CA PHE A 8 16.06 0.94 -1.66
C PHE A 8 16.62 -0.17 -0.75
N ASP A 9 17.54 0.20 0.14
CA ASP A 9 18.08 -0.68 1.17
C ASP A 9 17.26 -0.56 2.47
N HIS A 10 16.23 -1.41 2.56
CA HIS A 10 15.37 -1.51 3.73
C HIS A 10 16.12 -2.00 4.98
N THR A 11 17.16 -2.84 4.84
CA THR A 11 17.90 -3.38 5.98
C THR A 11 18.72 -2.29 6.65
N ARG A 12 19.38 -1.45 5.85
CA ARG A 12 20.10 -0.28 6.35
C ARG A 12 19.14 0.74 6.99
N CYS A 13 18.03 1.04 6.33
CA CYS A 13 17.01 1.95 6.84
C CYS A 13 16.50 1.49 8.23
N MET A 14 16.15 0.21 8.35
CA MET A 14 15.62 -0.37 9.60
C MET A 14 16.63 -0.37 10.75
N LYS A 15 17.91 -0.64 10.48
CA LYS A 15 18.97 -0.57 11.50
C LYS A 15 19.17 0.83 12.07
N SER A 16 18.86 1.86 11.29
CA SER A 16 19.01 3.26 11.67
C SER A 16 17.74 3.89 12.26
N ALA A 17 16.60 3.20 12.19
CA ALA A 17 15.33 3.70 12.68
C ALA A 17 15.32 3.77 14.21
N ARG A 18 14.82 4.88 14.75
CA ARG A 18 14.67 5.13 16.19
C ARG A 18 13.27 5.68 16.46
N VAL A 19 12.80 5.49 17.69
CA VAL A 19 11.57 6.13 18.17
C VAL A 19 11.97 7.39 18.90
N VAL A 20 11.35 8.52 18.54
CA VAL A 20 11.59 9.84 19.13
C VAL A 20 10.26 10.41 19.58
N GLU A 21 10.23 11.04 20.75
CA GLU A 21 9.10 11.83 21.21
C GLU A 21 9.13 13.18 20.51
N VAL A 22 8.09 13.48 19.73
CA VAL A 22 7.99 14.70 18.92
C VAL A 22 6.83 15.51 19.45
N GLU A 23 7.09 16.77 19.81
CA GLU A 23 6.06 17.76 20.12
C GLU A 23 5.31 18.12 18.84
N VAL A 24 4.10 17.58 18.66
CA VAL A 24 3.27 17.88 17.49
C VAL A 24 2.37 19.07 17.81
N LYS A 25 2.66 20.22 17.19
CA LYS A 25 1.78 21.40 17.25
C LYS A 25 0.62 21.22 16.28
N VAL A 26 -0.46 20.58 16.73
CA VAL A 26 -1.69 20.46 15.92
C VAL A 26 -2.40 21.81 15.91
N GLN A 27 -2.46 22.46 14.74
CA GLN A 27 -3.05 23.80 14.53
C GLN A 27 -4.58 23.90 14.75
N LYS A 28 -5.21 22.88 15.33
CA LYS A 28 -6.66 22.85 15.60
C LYS A 28 -6.90 22.16 16.93
N GLN A 29 -7.07 22.98 17.99
CA GLN A 29 -7.43 22.63 19.37
C GLN A 29 -6.27 22.15 20.28
N ASP A 30 -5.54 23.13 20.83
CA ASP A 30 -4.96 23.23 22.19
C ASP A 30 -4.78 21.93 23.01
N LYS A 31 -4.09 20.94 22.43
CA LYS A 31 -3.51 19.82 23.16
C LYS A 31 -2.11 19.60 22.63
N GLU A 32 -1.14 20.16 23.32
CA GLU A 32 0.24 19.67 23.26
C GLU A 32 0.21 18.20 23.70
N GLN A 33 0.40 17.31 22.73
CA GLN A 33 0.56 15.88 22.98
C GLN A 33 1.89 15.45 22.37
N ASP A 34 2.75 14.90 23.21
CA ASP A 34 3.97 14.26 22.78
C ASP A 34 3.60 12.96 22.05
N GLU A 35 3.92 12.90 20.76
CA GLU A 35 3.70 11.70 19.96
C GLU A 35 5.02 10.97 19.73
N LYS A 36 5.03 9.66 19.99
CA LYS A 36 6.17 8.80 19.65
C LYS A 36 6.14 8.47 18.17
N GLN A 37 7.09 9.02 17.42
CA GLN A 37 7.21 8.81 15.97
C GLN A 37 8.48 8.01 15.63
N ILE A 38 8.41 7.26 14.52
CA ILE A 38 9.58 6.61 13.94
C ILE A 38 10.37 7.66 13.17
N CYS A 39 11.61 7.89 13.59
CA CYS A 39 12.53 8.80 12.93
C CYS A 39 13.69 8.02 12.31
N PHE A 40 14.11 8.48 11.15
CA PHE A 40 15.28 7.98 10.45
C PHE A 40 16.46 8.91 10.69
N ARG A 41 17.67 8.34 10.61
CA ARG A 41 18.90 9.13 10.69
C ARG A 41 19.00 10.07 9.47
N ASP A 42 19.50 11.27 9.69
CA ASP A 42 19.77 12.29 8.66
C ASP A 42 20.44 11.74 7.39
N LYS A 43 21.42 10.85 7.55
CA LYS A 43 22.15 10.21 6.44
C LYS A 43 21.32 9.23 5.58
N GLU A 44 20.13 8.84 6.02
CA GLU A 44 19.22 7.97 5.26
C GLU A 44 18.26 8.75 4.36
N VAL A 45 18.33 10.08 4.34
CA VAL A 45 17.45 10.92 3.51
C VAL A 45 17.48 10.48 2.03
N GLN A 46 18.66 10.18 1.49
CA GLN A 46 18.81 9.72 0.11
C GLN A 46 18.16 8.35 -0.13
N ASN A 47 18.30 7.42 0.82
CA ASN A 47 17.71 6.09 0.75
C ASN A 47 16.17 6.18 0.77
N LEU A 48 15.60 7.10 1.56
CA LEU A 48 14.16 7.38 1.56
C LEU A 48 13.71 7.99 0.22
N TYR A 49 14.50 8.87 -0.39
CA TYR A 49 14.19 9.37 -1.74
C TYR A 49 14.19 8.24 -2.78
N GLU A 50 15.16 7.33 -2.72
CA GLU A 50 15.22 6.15 -3.59
C GLU A 50 14.03 5.21 -3.39
N MET A 51 13.51 5.08 -2.18
CA MET A 51 12.28 4.34 -1.90
C MET A 51 11.09 4.92 -2.68
N PHE A 52 10.87 6.23 -2.60
CA PHE A 52 9.76 6.88 -3.30
C PHE A 52 9.96 6.87 -4.82
N HIS A 53 11.20 7.04 -5.28
CA HIS A 53 11.52 6.95 -6.69
C HIS A 53 11.21 5.55 -7.25
N THR A 54 11.66 4.51 -6.55
CA THR A 54 11.37 3.11 -6.91
C THR A 54 9.87 2.84 -6.91
N ARG A 55 9.12 3.38 -5.92
CA ARG A 55 7.66 3.25 -5.87
C ARG A 55 6.98 3.83 -7.10
N VAL A 56 7.37 5.05 -7.52
CA VAL A 56 6.79 5.69 -8.72
C VAL A 56 7.15 4.89 -9.97
N ARG A 57 8.38 4.39 -10.05
CA ARG A 57 8.81 3.54 -11.16
C ARG A 57 7.97 2.27 -11.27
N LEU A 58 7.80 1.54 -10.17
CA LEU A 58 6.96 0.33 -10.11
C LEU A 58 5.50 0.62 -10.48
N TYR A 59 4.97 1.75 -10.02
CA TYR A 59 3.61 2.15 -10.33
C TYR A 59 3.41 2.32 -11.83
N ARG A 60 4.31 3.07 -12.49
CA ARG A 60 4.21 3.36 -13.92
C ARG A 60 4.55 2.18 -14.81
N GLU A 61 5.56 1.40 -14.45
CA GLU A 61 6.06 0.30 -15.29
C GLU A 61 5.20 -0.98 -15.15
N ALA A 62 4.62 -1.23 -13.98
CA ALA A 62 3.97 -2.52 -13.69
C ALA A 62 2.53 -2.37 -13.20
N TYR A 63 2.28 -1.59 -12.15
CA TYR A 63 0.95 -1.58 -11.52
C TYR A 63 -0.12 -0.93 -12.38
N GLU A 64 0.23 0.16 -13.08
CA GLU A 64 -0.70 0.86 -13.96
C GLU A 64 -0.52 0.46 -15.43
N HIS A 65 0.12 -0.70 -15.67
CA HIS A 65 0.36 -1.19 -17.01
C HIS A 65 -0.99 -1.42 -17.71
N CYS A 66 -1.18 -0.78 -18.87
CA CYS A 66 -2.47 -0.73 -19.56
C CYS A 66 -3.06 -2.14 -19.79
N VAL A 67 -2.25 -3.10 -20.23
CA VAL A 67 -2.71 -4.48 -20.44
C VAL A 67 -3.07 -5.17 -19.11
N GLY A 68 -2.32 -4.89 -18.03
CA GLY A 68 -2.60 -5.42 -16.70
C GLY A 68 -3.96 -4.92 -16.22
N ASN A 69 -4.18 -3.61 -16.29
CA ASN A 69 -5.44 -2.98 -15.93
C ASN A 69 -6.62 -3.49 -16.78
N THR A 70 -6.42 -3.66 -18.09
CA THR A 70 -7.47 -4.22 -18.96
C THR A 70 -7.84 -5.65 -18.54
N ILE A 71 -6.85 -6.51 -18.24
CA ILE A 71 -7.09 -7.86 -17.77
C ILE A 71 -7.85 -7.84 -16.43
N GLU A 72 -7.47 -6.98 -15.50
CA GLU A 72 -8.16 -6.82 -14.21
C GLU A 72 -9.63 -6.39 -14.39
N ILE A 73 -9.91 -5.49 -15.33
CA ILE A 73 -11.28 -5.08 -15.67
C ILE A 73 -12.05 -6.26 -16.26
N MET A 74 -11.48 -6.99 -17.22
CA MET A 74 -12.13 -8.16 -17.83
C MET A 74 -12.46 -9.24 -16.79
N ILE A 75 -11.53 -9.53 -15.87
CA ILE A 75 -11.74 -10.46 -14.78
C ILE A 75 -12.86 -9.95 -13.85
N SER A 76 -12.84 -8.66 -13.51
CA SER A 76 -13.86 -8.05 -12.65
C SER A 76 -15.25 -8.12 -13.29
N GLU A 77 -15.36 -7.89 -14.60
CA GLU A 77 -16.61 -8.02 -15.34
C GLU A 77 -17.09 -9.47 -15.38
N ALA A 78 -16.19 -10.42 -15.66
CA ALA A 78 -16.51 -11.85 -15.64
C ALA A 78 -17.01 -12.30 -14.24
N MET A 79 -16.36 -11.83 -13.17
CA MET A 79 -16.79 -12.10 -11.80
C MET A 79 -18.17 -11.51 -11.50
N LYS A 80 -18.46 -10.28 -11.97
CA LYS A 80 -19.80 -9.67 -11.83
C LYS A 80 -20.88 -10.48 -12.54
N MET A 81 -20.59 -11.03 -13.72
CA MET A 81 -21.54 -11.89 -14.43
C MET A 81 -21.74 -13.25 -13.71
N ALA A 82 -20.65 -13.81 -13.18
CA ALA A 82 -20.66 -15.10 -12.47
C ALA A 82 -21.31 -15.04 -11.08
N ASP A 83 -21.37 -13.86 -10.47
CA ASP A 83 -21.93 -13.64 -9.12
C ASP A 83 -23.35 -14.18 -8.94
N LYS A 84 -24.15 -14.18 -10.02
CA LYS A 84 -25.53 -14.70 -10.03
C LYS A 84 -25.60 -16.23 -9.91
N PHE A 85 -24.54 -16.93 -10.31
CA PHE A 85 -24.54 -18.38 -10.46
C PHE A 85 -23.65 -19.08 -9.43
N ILE A 86 -22.56 -18.45 -9.03
CA ILE A 86 -21.57 -19.04 -8.13
C ILE A 86 -21.87 -18.63 -6.69
N LYS A 87 -22.13 -19.63 -5.85
CA LYS A 87 -22.40 -19.47 -4.42
C LYS A 87 -21.28 -20.11 -3.61
N ILE A 88 -20.66 -19.34 -2.72
CA ILE A 88 -19.56 -19.78 -1.87
C ILE A 88 -20.13 -20.15 -0.50
N PRO A 89 -19.85 -21.36 0.05
CA PRO A 89 -20.31 -21.75 1.37
C PRO A 89 -19.66 -20.89 2.46
N GLY A 90 -20.48 -20.19 3.24
CA GLY A 90 -20.04 -19.42 4.41
C GLY A 90 -20.44 -20.09 5.72
N LYS A 91 -20.01 -19.50 6.85
CA LYS A 91 -20.20 -20.05 8.21
C LYS A 91 -21.66 -20.40 8.56
N ASN A 92 -22.64 -19.63 8.06
CA ASN A 92 -24.07 -19.86 8.34
C ASN A 92 -24.95 -19.99 7.07
N LYS A 93 -24.53 -19.49 5.90
CA LYS A 93 -25.26 -19.53 4.61
C LYS A 93 -24.30 -19.39 3.43
N TYR A 94 -24.75 -19.80 2.24
CA TYR A 94 -24.10 -19.46 0.98
C TYR A 94 -24.08 -17.95 0.75
N ARG A 95 -22.93 -17.42 0.32
CA ARG A 95 -22.74 -16.02 -0.07
C ARG A 95 -22.42 -15.95 -1.56
N ASN A 96 -22.78 -14.84 -2.20
CA ASN A 96 -22.31 -14.55 -3.55
C ASN A 96 -20.81 -14.20 -3.53
N ILE A 97 -20.17 -14.22 -4.69
CA ILE A 97 -18.72 -13.94 -4.83
C ILE A 97 -18.42 -12.50 -4.39
N ILE A 98 -19.27 -11.56 -4.80
CA ILE A 98 -19.12 -10.15 -4.53
C ILE A 98 -20.01 -9.81 -3.33
N PRO A 99 -19.44 -9.29 -2.22
CA PRO A 99 -20.25 -8.76 -1.13
C PRO A 99 -21.09 -7.59 -1.68
N LEU A 100 -22.40 -7.63 -1.46
CA LEU A 100 -23.32 -6.53 -1.79
C LEU A 100 -22.96 -5.30 -0.93
N SER A 101 -22.05 -4.45 -1.41
CA SER A 101 -21.89 -3.05 -0.95
C SER A 101 -20.86 -2.28 -1.80
N TYR A 102 -21.34 -1.22 -2.47
CA TYR A 102 -21.07 0.16 -2.06
C TYR A 102 -22.38 0.96 -2.18
#